data_AF-A0A1A6HWH4-F1
#
_entry.id   AF-A0A1A6HWH4-F1
#
_cell.length_a   1.000
_cell.length_b   1.000
_cell.length_c   1.000
_cell.angle_alpha   90.00
_cell.angle_beta   90.00
_cell.angle_gamma   90.00
#
_symmetry.space_group_name_H-M   'P 1'
#
loop_
_entity.id
_entity.type
_entity.pdbx_description
1 polymer ?
#
loop_
_entity_poly.entity_id
_entity_poly.type
_entity_poly.pdbx_seq_one_letter_code
_entity_poly.pdbx_strand_id
1 'polypeptide(L)'
;MELKLMMEKLGAPQTHLGLKSMIKEVDEDFDGKLSFREFLLIFYKAAAGELQEDSGLLALAKLSEINVALEGVRGAKNFFEAKVSICSFPTQPPLFLYPARVTSTSC
;
A
#
# COMPACT_ATOMS: atom_id res chain seq x y z
N MET A 1 -0.80 24.96 13.56
CA MET A 1 -0.30 23.60 13.24
C MET A 1 -1.43 22.83 12.58
N GLU A 2 -1.19 22.29 11.39
CA GLU A 2 -2.20 21.61 10.57
C GLU A 2 -2.69 20.32 11.23
N LEU A 3 -1.78 19.53 11.82
CA LEU A 3 -2.11 18.30 12.57
C LEU A 3 -3.09 18.57 13.73
N LYS A 4 -2.94 19.69 14.43
CA LYS A 4 -3.84 20.09 15.53
C LYS A 4 -5.27 20.28 15.04
N LEU A 5 -5.45 21.02 13.96
CA LEU A 5 -6.76 21.28 13.36
C LEU A 5 -7.40 19.96 12.88
N MET A 6 -6.61 19.07 12.30
CA MET A 6 -7.09 17.76 11.88
C MET A 6 -7.60 16.92 13.06
N MET A 7 -6.87 16.88 14.18
CA MET A 7 -7.29 16.18 15.40
C MET A 7 -8.57 16.75 16.01
N GLU A 8 -8.74 18.07 15.98
CA GLU A 8 -9.97 18.73 16.43
C GLU A 8 -11.16 18.37 15.53
N LYS A 9 -10.97 18.28 14.21
CA LYS A 9 -12.02 17.88 13.26
C LYS A 9 -12.41 16.41 13.38
N LEU A 10 -11.47 15.55 13.74
CA LEU A 10 -11.72 14.12 14.00
C LEU A 10 -12.36 13.87 15.38
N GLY A 11 -12.51 14.90 16.22
CA GLY A 11 -13.14 14.77 17.54
C GLY A 11 -12.23 14.21 18.64
N ALA A 12 -10.91 14.12 18.39
CA ALA A 12 -9.92 13.64 19.36
C ALA A 12 -8.82 14.69 19.58
N PRO A 13 -9.12 15.81 20.26
CA PRO A 13 -8.15 16.86 20.50
C PRO A 13 -6.97 16.32 21.34
N GLN A 14 -5.75 16.64 20.92
CA GLN A 14 -4.51 16.23 21.58
C GLN A 14 -3.80 17.41 22.25
N THR A 15 -3.00 17.13 23.27
CA THR A 15 -2.14 18.15 23.91
C THR A 15 -1.00 18.56 22.98
N HIS A 16 -0.41 19.74 23.21
CA HIS A 16 0.74 20.19 22.42
C HIS A 16 1.94 19.23 22.52
N LEU A 17 2.17 18.63 23.70
CA LEU A 17 3.19 17.62 23.92
C LEU A 17 2.87 16.31 23.19
N GLY A 18 1.60 15.91 23.17
CA GLY A 18 1.11 14.76 22.41
C GLY A 18 1.35 14.94 20.92
N LEU A 19 0.96 16.08 20.35
CA LEU A 19 1.19 16.40 18.93
C LEU A 19 2.66 16.38 18.55
N LYS A 20 3.55 16.94 19.39
CA LYS A 20 4.99 16.90 19.14
C LYS A 20 5.55 15.47 19.20
N SER A 21 5.02 14.64 20.08
CA SER A 21 5.42 13.23 20.19
C SER A 21 4.93 12.42 18.98
N MET A 22 3.70 12.67 18.51
CA MET A 22 3.14 12.04 17.31
C MET A 22 3.96 12.34 16.06
N ILE A 23 4.38 13.60 15.87
CA ILE A 23 5.25 13.97 14.74
C ILE A 23 6.58 13.24 14.86
N LYS A 24 7.23 13.30 16.03
CA LYS A 24 8.54 12.69 16.28
C LYS A 24 8.58 11.17 16.03
N GLU A 25 7.46 10.47 16.16
CA GLU A 25 7.38 9.02 15.97
C GLU A 25 7.48 8.60 14.49
N VAL A 26 7.08 9.48 13.57
CA VAL A 26 7.04 9.20 12.12
C VAL A 26 7.92 10.13 11.28
N ASP A 27 8.49 11.17 11.90
CA ASP A 27 9.44 12.12 11.33
C ASP A 27 10.79 11.43 11.08
N GLU A 28 11.03 11.04 9.84
CA GLU A 28 12.24 10.32 9.42
C GLU A 28 13.37 11.30 9.03
N ASP A 29 13.02 12.49 8.56
CA ASP A 29 13.97 13.51 8.09
C ASP A 29 14.35 14.55 9.17
N PHE A 30 13.67 14.50 10.33
CA PHE A 30 13.87 15.36 11.49
C PHE A 30 13.62 16.85 11.20
N ASP A 31 12.74 17.16 10.25
CA ASP A 31 12.37 18.55 9.93
C ASP A 31 11.32 19.12 10.91
N GLY A 32 10.75 18.28 11.78
CA GLY A 32 9.75 18.65 12.78
C GLY A 32 8.38 18.99 12.20
N LYS A 33 8.12 18.62 10.94
CA LYS A 33 6.86 18.73 10.21
C LYS A 33 6.41 17.33 9.81
N LEU A 34 5.32 17.28 9.04
CA LEU A 34 4.76 16.04 8.56
C LEU A 34 4.64 16.13 7.04
N SER A 35 5.50 15.45 6.32
CA SER A 35 5.39 15.29 4.87
C SER A 35 4.26 14.32 4.52
N PHE A 36 3.80 14.34 3.27
CA PHE A 36 2.76 13.41 2.81
C PHE A 36 3.18 11.94 2.95
N ARG A 37 4.47 11.64 2.73
CA ARG A 37 5.00 10.28 2.88
C ARG A 37 4.94 9.82 4.34
N GLU A 38 5.31 10.68 5.28
CA GLU A 38 5.27 10.39 6.72
C GLU A 38 3.84 10.29 7.24
N PHE A 39 2.91 11.07 6.68
CA PHE A 39 1.50 10.90 6.94
C PHE A 39 0.99 9.50 6.57
N LEU A 40 1.42 8.95 5.42
CA LEU A 40 1.08 7.58 5.03
C LEU A 40 1.72 6.52 5.95
N LEU A 41 2.93 6.78 6.45
CA LEU A 41 3.62 5.91 7.40
C LEU A 41 2.83 5.70 8.70
N ILE A 42 2.03 6.68 9.13
CA ILE A 42 1.13 6.54 10.28
C ILE A 42 0.16 5.35 10.08
N PHE A 43 -0.50 5.31 8.93
CA PHE A 43 -1.47 4.27 8.60
C PHE A 43 -0.81 2.91 8.39
N TYR A 44 0.41 2.91 7.83
CA TYR A 44 1.21 1.70 7.70
C TYR A 44 1.55 1.11 9.07
N LYS A 45 2.07 1.93 9.99
CA LYS A 45 2.39 1.50 11.37
C LYS A 45 1.16 1.05 12.15
N ALA A 46 0.02 1.72 11.93
CA ALA A 46 -1.26 1.29 12.49
C ALA A 46 -1.69 -0.09 11.98
N ALA A 47 -1.55 -0.34 10.67
CA ALA A 47 -1.86 -1.63 10.07
C ALA A 47 -0.88 -2.74 10.47
N ALA A 48 0.39 -2.39 10.70
CA ALA A 48 1.43 -3.30 11.19
C ALA A 48 1.28 -3.63 12.69
N GLY A 49 0.47 -2.86 13.43
CA GLY A 49 0.33 -3.02 14.89
C GLY A 49 1.57 -2.56 15.67
N GLU A 50 2.40 -1.69 15.09
CA GLU A 50 3.61 -1.14 15.72
C GLU A 50 3.34 0.06 16.61
N LEU A 51 2.14 0.65 16.52
CA LEU A 51 1.77 1.82 17.31
C LEU A 51 1.41 1.43 18.74
N GLN A 52 1.81 2.27 19.69
CA GLN A 52 1.44 2.10 21.09
C GLN A 52 -0.09 2.15 21.26
N GLU A 53 -0.62 1.24 22.08
CA GLU A 53 -2.03 1.23 22.49
C GLU A 53 -2.39 2.58 23.13
N ASP A 54 -3.55 3.12 22.76
CA ASP A 54 -4.06 4.44 23.16
C ASP A 54 -3.20 5.66 22.77
N SER A 55 -2.28 5.50 21.82
CA SER A 55 -1.55 6.63 21.23
C SER A 55 -2.45 7.54 20.37
N GLY A 56 -2.07 8.83 20.27
CA GLY A 56 -2.76 9.79 19.39
C GLY A 56 -2.73 9.39 17.91
N LEU A 57 -1.69 8.67 17.46
CA LEU A 57 -1.60 8.13 16.09
C LEU A 57 -2.59 6.99 15.87
N LEU A 58 -2.80 6.13 16.87
CA LEU A 58 -3.80 5.07 16.80
C LEU A 58 -5.21 5.66 16.76
N ALA A 59 -5.49 6.70 17.55
CA ALA A 59 -6.76 7.43 17.50
C ALA A 59 -7.01 8.03 16.11
N LEU A 60 -6.00 8.65 15.50
CA LEU A 60 -6.05 9.16 14.13
C LEU A 60 -6.41 8.06 13.13
N ALA A 61 -5.72 6.92 13.18
CA ALA A 61 -5.97 5.80 12.28
C ALA A 61 -7.39 5.20 12.46
N LYS A 62 -7.86 5.05 13.71
CA LYS A 62 -9.20 4.53 14.02
C LYS A 62 -10.33 5.47 13.63
N LEU A 63 -10.13 6.78 13.76
CA LEU A 63 -11.14 7.80 13.45
C LEU A 63 -11.19 8.13 11.96
N SER A 64 -10.13 7.82 11.21
CA SER A 64 -10.15 7.92 9.76
C SER A 64 -11.05 6.84 9.15
N GLU A 65 -11.86 7.19 8.16
CA GLU A 65 -12.69 6.25 7.40
C GLU A 65 -11.86 5.33 6.47
N ILE A 66 -10.52 5.40 6.55
CA ILE A 66 -9.61 4.74 5.62
C ILE A 66 -9.38 3.30 6.07
N ASN A 67 -10.04 2.34 5.42
CA ASN A 67 -9.70 0.93 5.58
C ASN A 67 -8.53 0.54 4.67
N VAL A 68 -7.30 0.66 5.20
CA VAL A 68 -6.05 0.39 4.48
C VAL A 68 -6.00 -1.04 3.91
N ALA A 69 -6.54 -2.02 4.63
CA ALA A 69 -6.56 -3.42 4.19
C ALA A 69 -7.48 -3.64 2.97
N LEU A 70 -8.56 -2.86 2.86
CA LEU A 70 -9.51 -2.95 1.76
C LEU A 70 -9.12 -2.09 0.56
N GLU A 71 -8.67 -0.86 0.81
CA GLU A 71 -8.51 0.17 -0.22
C GLU A 71 -7.05 0.36 -0.70
N GLY A 72 -6.05 -0.08 0.08
CA GLY A 72 -4.64 0.22 -0.22
C GLY A 72 -4.01 -0.57 -1.37
N VAL A 73 -4.55 -1.75 -1.72
CA VAL A 73 -3.84 -2.70 -2.63
C VAL A 73 -4.74 -3.33 -3.71
N ARG A 74 -6.03 -2.99 -3.79
CA ARG A 74 -6.95 -3.64 -4.75
C ARG A 74 -6.49 -3.55 -6.21
N GLY A 75 -5.98 -2.41 -6.64
CA GLY A 75 -5.50 -2.22 -8.01
C GLY A 75 -4.17 -2.92 -8.30
N ALA A 76 -3.27 -2.95 -7.31
CA ALA A 76 -1.94 -3.53 -7.45
C ALA A 76 -1.97 -5.07 -7.41
N LYS A 77 -2.82 -5.66 -6.54
CA LYS A 77 -2.91 -7.11 -6.37
C LYS A 77 -3.15 -7.83 -7.70
N ASN A 78 -4.17 -7.41 -8.44
CA ASN A 78 -4.51 -8.01 -9.74
C ASN A 78 -3.40 -7.83 -10.79
N PHE A 79 -2.69 -6.69 -10.75
CA PHE A 79 -1.57 -6.41 -11.67
C PHE A 79 -0.37 -7.33 -11.42
N PHE A 80 -0.02 -7.58 -10.16
CA PHE A 80 1.08 -8.46 -9.80
C PHE A 80 0.71 -9.95 -9.96
N GLU A 81 -0.51 -10.37 -9.63
CA GLU A 81 -0.99 -11.75 -9.86
C GLU A 81 -0.96 -12.13 -11.35
N ALA A 82 -1.41 -11.24 -12.23
CA ALA A 82 -1.36 -11.46 -13.68
C ALA A 82 0.07 -11.54 -14.21
N LYS A 83 1.02 -10.77 -13.65
CA LYS A 83 2.43 -10.86 -14.05
C LYS A 83 3.10 -12.14 -13.57
N VAL A 84 2.79 -12.63 -12.38
CA VAL A 84 3.35 -13.88 -11.84
C VAL A 84 2.89 -15.07 -12.67
N SER A 85 1.62 -15.13 -13.06
CA SER A 85 1.07 -16.23 -13.89
C SER A 85 1.66 -16.28 -15.29
N ILE A 86 1.96 -15.14 -15.91
CA ILE A 86 2.64 -15.05 -17.21
C ILE A 86 4.11 -15.50 -17.10
N CYS A 87 4.77 -15.24 -15.97
CA CYS A 87 6.20 -15.53 -15.81
C CYS A 87 6.47 -17.00 -15.41
N SER A 88 5.51 -17.70 -14.84
CA SER A 88 5.64 -19.13 -14.45
C SER A 88 5.53 -20.13 -15.61
N PHE A 89 5.25 -19.69 -16.84
CA PHE A 89 5.27 -20.54 -18.03
C PHE A 89 6.27 -20.03 -19.08
N PRO A 90 7.50 -20.55 -19.13
CA PRO A 90 8.32 -20.40 -20.31
C PRO A 90 7.74 -21.28 -21.43
N THR A 91 7.26 -20.62 -22.49
CA THR A 91 7.10 -21.12 -23.87
C THR A 91 6.16 -22.31 -24.12
N GLN A 92 5.02 -22.03 -24.75
CA GLN A 92 4.70 -22.70 -26.01
C GLN A 92 4.46 -21.64 -27.08
N PRO A 93 5.22 -21.59 -28.19
CA PRO A 93 4.89 -20.73 -29.31
C PRO A 93 3.59 -21.20 -29.96
N PRO A 94 2.81 -20.28 -30.58
CA PRO A 94 1.63 -20.67 -31.34
C PRO A 94 2.05 -21.61 -32.46
N LEU A 95 1.39 -22.77 -32.56
CA LEU A 95 1.57 -23.73 -33.65
C LEU A 95 1.04 -23.13 -34.96
N PHE A 96 1.82 -22.24 -35.58
CA PHE A 96 1.79 -22.00 -37.01
C PHE A 96 2.84 -22.89 -37.65
N LEU A 97 2.46 -24.13 -37.98
CA LEU A 97 3.24 -25.00 -38.88
C LEU A 97 2.70 -24.82 -40.31
N TYR A 98 3.46 -24.06 -41.11
CA TYR A 98 3.38 -24.03 -42.57
C TYR A 98 4.13 -25.26 -43.17
N PRO A 99 3.99 -25.55 -44.48
CA PRO A 99 3.56 -26.84 -45.01
C PRO A 99 4.70 -27.85 -45.23
N ALA A 100 4.41 -29.15 -45.05
CA ALA A 100 5.29 -30.22 -45.52
C ALA A 100 4.78 -30.76 -46.88
N ARG A 101 5.60 -30.53 -47.91
CA ARG A 101 5.45 -31.04 -49.28
C ARG A 101 6.04 -32.45 -49.38
N VAL A 102 5.25 -33.36 -49.98
CA VAL A 102 5.60 -34.57 -50.77
C VAL A 102 6.34 -35.72 -50.08
N THR A 103 5.73 -36.91 -50.10
CA THR A 103 6.30 -38.10 -50.79
C THR A 103 5.20 -39.02 -51.32
N SER A 104 5.39 -39.45 -52.56
CA SER A 104 4.67 -40.50 -53.29
C SER A 104 4.73 -41.87 -52.62
N THR A 105 3.67 -42.69 -52.80
CA THR A 105 3.74 -44.10 -53.25
C THR A 105 2.34 -44.72 -53.38
N SER A 106 2.02 -45.16 -54.61
CA SER A 106 1.33 -46.42 -55.00
C SER A 106 0.05 -46.88 -54.28
N CYS A 107 -1.08 -46.83 -55.00
CA CYS A 107 -1.77 -48.01 -55.58
C CYS A 107 -2.52 -47.55 -56.84
#